data_AF-A0A317SNZ7-F1
#
_entry.id   AF-A0A317SNZ7-F1
#
_cell.length_a   1.000
_cell.length_b   1.000
_cell.length_c   1.000
_cell.angle_alpha   90.00
_cell.angle_beta   90.00
_cell.angle_gamma   90.00
#
_symmetry.space_group_name_H-M   'P 1'
#
loop_
_entity.id
_entity.type
_entity.pdbx_description
1 polymer ?
#
loop_
_entity_poly.entity_id
_entity_poly.type
_entity_poly.pdbx_seq_one_letter_code
_entity_poly.pdbx_strand_id
1 'polypeptide(L)'
;MSSLPTDYHATVLKTLRQIIAYLTSTLALFPTSPVAAPRPLRQSIRGSLSHLLTCAEGIYALRLAQGFRDEAVLADVVARLADGPGGGGGSSGEETDWSIVSDEEWEAEALELRDLGECWVLLLGEFTKRVGWYRWSMVR
;
A
#
# COMPACT_ATOMS: atom_id res chain seq x y z
N MET A 1 -30.35 7.33 -8.56
CA MET A 1 -29.64 8.56 -8.18
C MET A 1 -28.51 8.15 -7.26
N SER A 2 -27.25 8.22 -7.70
CA SER A 2 -26.10 7.90 -6.84
C SER A 2 -25.48 9.22 -6.41
N SER A 3 -25.93 9.72 -5.26
CA SER A 3 -25.29 10.81 -4.53
C SER A 3 -24.04 10.21 -3.88
N LEU A 4 -22.88 10.49 -4.47
CA LEU A 4 -21.61 10.28 -3.76
C LEU A 4 -21.73 10.92 -2.37
N PRO A 5 -21.30 10.24 -1.29
CA PRO A 5 -21.09 10.92 -0.02
C PRO A 5 -20.20 12.13 -0.27
N THR A 6 -20.54 13.27 0.34
CA THR A 6 -19.83 14.56 0.15
C THR A 6 -18.31 14.42 0.38
N ASP A 7 -17.88 13.39 1.10
CA ASP A 7 -16.51 13.16 1.52
C ASP A 7 -15.78 12.02 0.78
N TYR A 8 -16.39 11.33 -0.20
CA TYR A 8 -15.76 10.18 -0.87
C TYR A 8 -14.40 10.52 -1.50
N HIS A 9 -14.36 11.53 -2.37
CA HIS A 9 -13.11 11.94 -3.04
C HIS A 9 -12.07 12.48 -2.05
N ALA A 10 -12.51 13.18 -1.00
CA ALA A 10 -11.61 13.65 0.06
C ALA A 10 -10.99 12.46 0.83
N THR A 11 -11.79 11.42 1.09
CA THR A 11 -11.36 10.20 1.76
C THR A 11 -10.39 9.41 0.89
N VAL A 12 -10.64 9.27 -0.42
CA VAL A 12 -9.70 8.65 -1.36
C VAL A 12 -8.37 9.41 -1.37
N LEU A 13 -8.40 10.74 -1.48
CA LEU A 13 -7.17 11.56 -1.47
C LEU A 13 -6.40 11.46 -0.14
N LYS A 14 -7.11 11.43 0.99
CA LYS A 14 -6.49 11.25 2.31
C LYS A 14 -5.82 9.88 2.40
N THR A 15 -6.53 8.82 2.00
CA THR A 15 -6.05 7.44 2.04
C THR A 15 -4.83 7.25 1.12
N LEU A 16 -4.87 7.80 -0.10
CA LEU A 16 -3.72 7.80 -1.02
C LEU A 16 -2.48 8.43 -0.40
N ARG A 17 -2.63 9.61 0.22
CA ARG A 17 -1.52 10.31 0.87
C ARG A 17 -0.95 9.53 2.05
N GLN A 18 -1.80 8.88 2.84
CA GLN A 18 -1.36 8.06 3.96
C GLN A 18 -0.58 6.83 3.48
N ILE A 19 -1.08 6.11 2.47
CA ILE A 19 -0.38 4.95 1.90
C ILE A 19 0.97 5.38 1.32
N ILE A 20 1.03 6.47 0.55
CA ILE A 20 2.29 7.01 0.01
C ILE A 20 3.27 7.36 1.13
N ALA A 21 2.79 8.04 2.18
CA ALA A 21 3.64 8.43 3.30
C ALA A 21 4.21 7.21 4.02
N TYR A 22 3.38 6.20 4.31
CA TYR A 22 3.83 4.99 4.98
C TYR A 22 4.76 4.14 4.12
N LEU A 23 4.49 4.00 2.81
CA LEU A 23 5.42 3.35 1.88
C LEU A 23 6.77 4.07 1.86
N THR A 24 6.76 5.39 1.71
CA THR A 24 7.99 6.19 1.67
C THR A 24 8.78 6.07 2.97
N SER A 25 8.13 6.15 4.14
CA SER A 25 8.78 5.97 5.43
C SER A 25 9.33 4.56 5.62
N THR A 26 8.59 3.54 5.19
CA THR A 26 9.03 2.13 5.31
C THR A 26 10.22 1.86 4.40
N LEU A 27 10.21 2.37 3.17
CA LEU A 27 11.33 2.28 2.23
C LEU A 27 12.57 3.04 2.72
N ALA A 28 12.40 4.18 3.39
CA ALA A 28 13.51 4.93 3.99
C ALA A 28 14.16 4.20 5.17
N LEU A 29 13.39 3.38 5.89
CA LEU A 29 13.88 2.52 6.98
C LEU A 29 14.37 1.16 6.47
N PHE A 30 14.19 0.87 5.18
CA PHE A 30 14.61 -0.38 4.59
C PHE A 30 16.14 -0.47 4.56
N PRO A 31 16.74 -1.57 5.04
CA PRO A 31 18.19 -1.70 5.13
C PRO A 31 18.82 -1.62 3.74
N THR A 32 19.87 -0.81 3.61
CA THR A 32 20.67 -0.71 2.38
C THR A 32 21.46 -1.99 2.08
N SER A 33 21.76 -2.77 3.11
CA SER A 33 22.27 -4.14 3.01
C SER A 33 21.26 -5.08 3.68
N PRO A 34 20.37 -5.74 2.91
CA PRO A 34 19.32 -6.59 3.48
C PRO A 34 19.89 -7.73 4.32
N VAL A 35 21.02 -8.30 3.91
CA VAL A 35 21.70 -9.41 4.60
C VAL A 35 22.12 -9.03 6.02
N ALA A 36 22.48 -7.76 6.26
CA ALA A 36 22.87 -7.27 7.58
C ALA A 36 21.71 -7.15 8.58
N ALA A 37 20.45 -7.22 8.11
CA ALA A 37 19.28 -7.14 8.99
C ALA A 37 19.08 -8.44 9.78
N PRO A 38 18.84 -8.38 11.11
CA PRO A 38 18.47 -9.55 11.89
C PRO A 38 17.17 -10.20 11.38
N ARG A 39 17.06 -11.52 11.43
CA ARG A 39 15.88 -12.27 10.92
C ARG A 39 14.51 -11.74 11.42
N PRO A 40 14.32 -11.41 12.71
CA PRO A 40 13.04 -10.83 13.17
C PRO A 40 12.70 -9.51 12.49
N LEU A 41 13.72 -8.71 12.17
CA LEU A 41 13.56 -7.45 11.46
C LEU A 41 13.22 -7.68 9.98
N ARG A 42 13.81 -8.70 9.33
CA ARG A 42 13.47 -9.09 7.95
C ARG A 42 11.99 -9.43 7.81
N GLN A 43 11.49 -10.29 8.70
CA GLN A 43 10.07 -10.69 8.73
C GLN A 43 9.14 -9.50 8.97
N SER A 44 9.49 -8.62 9.92
CA SER A 44 8.71 -7.42 10.23
C SER A 44 8.67 -6.43 9.06
N ILE A 45 9.80 -6.17 8.40
CA ILE A 45 9.90 -5.30 7.24
C ILE A 45 9.10 -5.87 6.07
N ARG A 46 9.26 -7.16 5.78
CA ARG A 46 8.50 -7.86 4.73
C ARG A 46 7.00 -7.75 4.97
N GLY A 47 6.54 -8.06 6.18
CA GLY A 47 5.13 -7.97 6.54
C GLY A 47 4.59 -6.55 6.39
N SER A 48 5.37 -5.55 6.81
CA SER A 48 5.00 -4.14 6.70
C SER A 48 4.86 -3.68 5.26
N LEU A 49 5.84 -3.99 4.40
CA LEU A 49 5.76 -3.66 2.98
C LEU A 49 4.64 -4.42 2.29
N SER A 50 4.52 -5.73 2.50
CA SER A 50 3.46 -6.55 1.87
C SER A 50 2.06 -6.04 2.20
N HIS A 51 1.83 -5.66 3.47
CA HIS A 51 0.59 -5.03 3.90
C HIS A 51 0.33 -3.70 3.17
N LEU A 52 1.32 -2.81 3.10
CA LEU A 52 1.19 -1.53 2.42
C LEU A 52 0.99 -1.68 0.90
N LEU A 53 1.63 -2.67 0.27
CA LEU A 53 1.45 -3.02 -1.13
C LEU A 53 0.00 -3.49 -1.39
N THR A 54 -0.55 -4.32 -0.49
CA THR A 54 -1.96 -4.75 -0.58
C THR A 54 -2.92 -3.55 -0.46
N CYS A 55 -2.64 -2.61 0.43
CA CYS A 55 -3.41 -1.36 0.54
C CYS A 55 -3.27 -0.49 -0.72
N ALA A 56 -2.07 -0.42 -1.31
CA ALA A 56 -1.80 0.30 -2.55
C ALA A 56 -2.55 -0.30 -3.75
N GLU A 57 -2.59 -1.62 -3.85
CA GLU A 57 -3.37 -2.34 -4.86
C GLU A 57 -4.87 -2.06 -4.72
N GLY A 58 -5.41 -2.19 -3.50
CA GLY A 58 -6.82 -1.96 -3.22
C GLY A 58 -7.25 -0.53 -3.57
N ILE A 59 -6.47 0.48 -3.16
CA ILE A 59 -6.80 1.87 -3.49
C ILE A 59 -6.65 2.14 -4.99
N TYR A 60 -5.68 1.53 -5.67
CA TYR A 60 -5.50 1.69 -7.10
C TYR A 60 -6.59 0.99 -7.91
N ALA A 61 -7.17 -0.11 -7.43
CA ALA A 61 -8.31 -0.77 -8.06
C ALA A 61 -9.51 0.19 -8.22
N LEU A 62 -9.71 1.14 -7.29
CA LEU A 62 -10.73 2.19 -7.41
C LEU A 62 -10.55 3.05 -8.68
N ARG A 63 -9.31 3.23 -9.15
CA ARG A 63 -9.00 3.95 -10.39
C ARG A 63 -9.42 3.17 -11.64
N LEU A 64 -9.32 1.85 -11.58
CA LEU A 64 -9.59 0.96 -12.72
C LEU A 64 -11.09 0.62 -12.84
N ALA A 65 -11.83 0.68 -11.73
CA ALA A 65 -13.27 0.45 -11.72
C ALA A 65 -14.02 1.52 -12.54
N GLN A 66 -14.82 1.08 -13.51
CA GLN A 66 -15.69 1.98 -14.29
C GLN A 66 -16.66 2.69 -13.33
N GLY A 67 -16.60 4.02 -13.27
CA GLY A 67 -17.50 4.84 -12.45
C GLY A 67 -16.95 5.32 -11.10
N PHE A 68 -15.72 4.95 -10.70
CA PHE A 68 -15.02 5.52 -9.54
C PHE A 68 -15.79 5.42 -8.20
N ARG A 69 -16.57 4.36 -7.99
CA ARG A 69 -17.58 4.27 -6.91
C ARG A 69 -17.65 2.89 -6.28
N ASP A 70 -16.53 2.41 -5.75
CA ASP A 70 -16.53 1.21 -4.92
C ASP A 70 -16.25 1.59 -3.46
N GLU A 71 -17.32 1.99 -2.77
CA GLU A 71 -17.26 2.38 -1.35
C GLU A 71 -16.85 1.20 -0.46
N ALA A 72 -17.17 -0.04 -0.85
CA ALA A 72 -16.77 -1.23 -0.11
C ALA A 72 -15.25 -1.41 -0.17
N VAL A 73 -14.65 -1.26 -1.36
CA VAL A 73 -13.18 -1.30 -1.52
C VAL A 73 -12.50 -0.16 -0.76
N LEU A 74 -13.04 1.07 -0.81
CA LEU A 74 -12.46 2.18 -0.04
C LEU A 74 -12.54 1.94 1.48
N ALA A 75 -13.69 1.44 1.98
CA ALA A 75 -13.85 1.14 3.40
C ALA A 75 -12.92 0.01 3.86
N ASP A 76 -12.76 -1.04 3.05
CA ASP A 76 -11.84 -2.15 3.29
C ASP A 76 -10.38 -1.68 3.34
N VAL A 77 -9.94 -0.84 2.40
CA VAL A 77 -8.59 -0.25 2.41
C VAL A 77 -8.38 0.62 3.66
N VAL A 78 -9.35 1.45 4.03
CA VAL A 78 -9.26 2.30 5.24
C VAL A 78 -9.19 1.46 6.51
N ALA A 79 -9.98 0.38 6.59
CA ALA A 79 -9.95 -0.55 7.72
C ALA A 79 -8.57 -1.22 7.83
N ARG A 80 -8.07 -1.81 6.73
CA ARG A 80 -6.72 -2.42 6.70
C ARG A 80 -5.62 -1.45 7.10
N LEU A 81 -5.68 -0.21 6.60
CA LEU A 81 -4.69 0.81 6.95
C LEU A 81 -4.72 1.18 8.44
N ALA A 82 -5.90 1.12 9.08
CA ALA A 82 -6.06 1.37 10.51
C ALA A 82 -5.60 0.19 11.37
N ASP A 83 -5.82 -1.04 10.90
CA ASP A 83 -5.38 -2.28 11.54
C ASP A 83 -3.85 -2.42 11.54
N GLY A 84 -3.20 -1.86 10.52
CA GLY A 84 -1.75 -1.89 10.37
C GLY A 84 -1.20 -3.30 10.08
N PRO A 85 0.13 -3.44 9.96
CA PRO A 85 0.75 -4.68 9.50
C PRO A 85 0.65 -5.88 10.46
N GLY A 86 -0.03 -5.74 11.60
CA GLY A 86 -0.29 -6.81 12.57
C GLY A 86 -1.77 -7.02 12.93
N GLY A 87 -2.69 -6.24 12.36
CA GLY A 87 -4.09 -6.16 12.79
C GLY A 87 -5.09 -6.97 11.97
N GLY A 88 -4.76 -8.18 11.53
CA GLY A 88 -5.77 -9.16 11.13
C GLY A 88 -6.23 -9.16 9.66
N GLY A 89 -6.51 -10.38 9.17
CA GLY A 89 -7.22 -10.60 7.91
C GLY A 89 -6.61 -11.62 6.94
N GLY A 90 -6.29 -12.83 7.42
CA GLY A 90 -6.26 -14.07 6.63
C GLY A 90 -5.59 -14.04 5.25
N SER A 91 -4.26 -14.08 5.21
CA SER A 91 -3.60 -14.60 4.03
C SER A 91 -3.54 -16.12 4.14
N SER A 92 -4.39 -16.81 3.38
CA SER A 92 -4.26 -18.24 3.09
C SER A 92 -3.12 -18.50 2.09
N GLY A 93 -1.97 -17.88 2.33
CA GLY A 93 -0.69 -18.27 1.74
C GLY A 93 0.04 -19.07 2.80
N GLU A 94 0.69 -20.16 2.41
CA GLU A 94 1.63 -20.87 3.28
C GLU A 94 2.47 -19.83 4.03
N GLU A 95 2.40 -19.82 5.36
CA GLU A 95 3.32 -19.03 6.16
C GLU A 95 4.72 -19.51 5.80
N THR A 96 5.39 -18.73 4.94
CA THR A 96 6.77 -19.02 4.57
C THR A 96 7.57 -19.06 5.86
N ASP A 97 8.18 -20.20 6.16
CA ASP A 97 9.04 -20.33 7.31
C ASP A 97 10.32 -19.52 7.05
N TRP A 98 10.34 -18.27 7.52
CA TRP A 98 11.49 -17.36 7.39
C TRP A 98 12.74 -17.87 8.12
N SER A 99 12.63 -18.95 8.90
CA SER A 99 13.78 -19.58 9.53
C SER A 99 14.67 -20.36 8.55
N ILE A 100 14.13 -20.77 7.39
CA ILE A 100 14.82 -21.56 6.36
C ILE A 100 15.27 -20.76 5.14
N VAL A 101 14.80 -19.51 4.98
CA VAL A 101 15.19 -18.61 3.89
C VAL A 101 16.66 -18.22 4.02
N SER A 102 17.43 -18.43 2.96
CA SER A 102 18.85 -18.07 2.89
C SER A 102 19.04 -16.54 2.82
N ASP A 103 20.25 -16.09 3.12
CA ASP A 103 20.59 -14.67 3.00
C ASP A 103 20.51 -14.15 1.56
N GLU A 104 20.85 -15.00 0.58
CA GLU A 104 20.77 -14.70 -0.86
C GLU A 104 19.33 -14.58 -1.34
N GLU A 105 18.46 -15.51 -0.94
CA GLU A 105 17.02 -15.45 -1.23
C GLU A 105 16.36 -14.21 -0.60
N TRP A 106 16.75 -13.90 0.64
CA TRP A 106 16.29 -12.68 1.30
C TRP A 106 16.77 -11.42 0.58
N GLU A 107 18.03 -11.37 0.14
CA GLU A 107 18.53 -10.21 -0.61
C GLU A 107 17.75 -9.99 -1.91
N ALA A 108 17.50 -11.05 -2.67
CA ALA A 108 16.71 -10.99 -3.89
C ALA A 108 15.28 -10.47 -3.63
N GLU A 109 14.56 -11.06 -2.67
CA GLU A 109 13.21 -10.63 -2.33
C GLU A 109 13.17 -9.21 -1.77
N ALA A 110 14.16 -8.84 -0.95
CA ALA A 110 14.27 -7.50 -0.40
C ALA A 110 14.43 -6.43 -1.49
N LEU A 111 15.21 -6.71 -2.53
CA LEU A 111 15.35 -5.85 -3.70
C LEU A 111 14.04 -5.76 -4.48
N GLU A 112 13.38 -6.89 -4.74
CA GLU A 112 12.09 -6.91 -5.44
C GLU A 112 11.01 -6.11 -4.68
N LEU A 113 10.89 -6.31 -3.37
CA LEU A 113 9.93 -5.58 -2.53
C LEU A 113 10.20 -4.07 -2.52
N ARG A 114 11.48 -3.68 -2.53
CA ARG A 114 11.87 -2.28 -2.61
C ARG A 114 11.46 -1.67 -3.95
N ASP A 115 11.81 -2.32 -5.05
CA ASP A 115 11.50 -1.86 -6.40
C ASP A 115 9.99 -1.75 -6.62
N LEU A 116 9.22 -2.74 -6.14
CA LEU A 116 7.76 -2.70 -6.15
C LEU A 116 7.22 -1.54 -5.32
N GLY A 117 7.73 -1.34 -4.11
CA GLY A 117 7.33 -0.23 -3.24
C GLY A 117 7.58 1.13 -3.88
N GLU A 118 8.76 1.34 -4.47
CA GLU A 118 9.10 2.57 -5.19
C GLU A 118 8.18 2.80 -6.41
N CYS A 119 7.89 1.75 -7.17
CA CYS A 119 6.94 1.80 -8.28
C CYS A 119 5.54 2.20 -7.83
N TRP A 120 5.05 1.66 -6.71
CA TRP A 120 3.75 2.00 -6.16
C TRP A 120 3.67 3.45 -5.69
N VAL A 121 4.71 3.98 -5.05
CA VAL A 121 4.77 5.40 -4.66
C VAL A 121 4.58 6.31 -5.88
N LEU A 122 5.23 6.00 -7.01
CA LEU A 122 5.07 6.75 -8.26
C LEU A 122 3.65 6.64 -8.84
N LEU A 123 3.11 5.43 -8.92
CA LEU A 123 1.77 5.17 -9.45
C LEU A 123 0.66 5.87 -8.65
N LEU A 124 0.74 5.78 -7.31
CA LEU A 124 -0.21 6.44 -6.41
C LEU A 124 -0.02 7.97 -6.40
N GLY A 125 1.21 8.46 -6.55
CA GLY A 125 1.49 9.88 -6.72
C GLY A 125 0.79 10.46 -7.96
N GLU A 126 0.90 9.78 -9.10
CA GLU A 126 0.18 10.15 -10.32
C GLU A 126 -1.34 10.06 -10.17
N PHE A 127 -1.83 9.03 -9.47
CA PHE A 127 -3.26 8.91 -9.18
C PHE A 127 -3.75 10.09 -8.32
N THR A 128 -3.01 10.47 -7.28
CA THR A 128 -3.33 11.60 -6.40
C THR A 128 -3.45 12.92 -7.19
N LYS A 129 -2.54 13.18 -8.14
CA LYS A 129 -2.60 14.36 -9.02
C LYS A 129 -3.91 14.40 -9.83
N ARG A 130 -4.31 13.27 -10.40
CA ARG A 130 -5.54 13.16 -11.21
C ARG A 130 -6.81 13.37 -10.40
N VAL A 131 -6.92 12.76 -9.21
CA VAL A 131 -8.08 12.98 -8.31
C VAL A 131 -8.12 14.42 -7.83
N GLY A 132 -6.96 15.01 -7.56
CA GLY A 132 -6.83 16.43 -7.25
C GLY A 132 -7.42 17.31 -8.36
N TRP A 133 -7.12 17.03 -9.62
CA TRP A 133 -7.65 17.77 -10.78
C TRP A 133 -9.18 17.68 -10.92
N TYR A 134 -9.80 16.52 -10.71
CA TYR A 134 -11.27 16.37 -10.77
C TYR A 134 -12.01 17.26 -9.76
N ARG A 135 -11.41 17.54 -8.58
CA ARG A 135 -11.96 18.49 -7.61
C ARG A 135 -11.97 19.92 -8.13
N TRP A 136 -10.96 20.33 -8.91
CA TRP A 136 -10.88 21.69 -9.46
C TRP A 136 -11.81 21.90 -10.66
N SER A 137 -12.10 20.85 -11.44
CA SER A 137 -12.97 20.95 -12.62
C SER A 137 -14.47 20.93 -12.29
N MET A 138 -14.89 20.37 -11.15
CA MET A 138 -16.29 20.37 -10.71
C MET A 138 -16.71 21.64 -9.93
N VAL A 139 -15.77 22.53 -9.59
CA VAL A 139 -16.03 23.78 -8.84
C VAL A 139 -16.18 24.99 -9.79
N ARG A 140 -16.34 24.76 -11.10
CA ARG A 140 -16.69 25.77 -12.10
C ARG A 140 -17.99 25.42 -12.78
#